data_AF-A0A0D8J4L7-F1
#
_entry.id   AF-A0A0D8J4L7-F1
#
_cell.length_a   1.000
_cell.length_b   1.000
_cell.length_c   1.000
_cell.angle_alpha   90.00
_cell.angle_beta   90.00
_cell.angle_gamma   90.00
#
_symmetry.space_group_name_H-M   'P 1'
#
loop_
_entity.id
_entity.type
_entity.pdbx_description
1 polymer ?
#
loop_
_entity_poly.entity_id
_entity_poly.type
_entity_poly.pdbx_seq_one_letter_code
_entity_poly.pdbx_strand_id
1 'polypeptide(L)'
;MEYRDFNKDFHLKLSAEFKRIDQLFEQFHRHFIREQLLIANEYSDLNLPKDELNKALKQYAAHLFNCADSVADKDENYNEIRLALELESITRATNKYPLRFRESEFAQRTHQKAKELLIQFFPELMELSANGFRLLEKFSLFYNLDFISVLEENKTAID
;
A
#
# COMPACT_ATOMS: atom_id res chain seq x y z
N MET A 1 18.92 -33.33 26.81
CA MET A 1 17.45 -33.29 26.66
C MET A 1 16.98 -31.88 26.27
N GLU A 2 17.83 -31.05 25.63
CA GLU A 2 17.62 -29.59 25.48
C GLU A 2 17.17 -29.15 24.07
N TYR A 3 17.39 -29.99 23.05
CA TYR A 3 17.02 -29.66 21.66
C TYR A 3 15.50 -29.63 21.39
N ARG A 4 14.69 -30.33 22.21
CA ARG A 4 13.22 -30.35 22.03
C ARG A 4 12.53 -29.13 22.61
N ASP A 5 13.08 -28.53 23.65
CA ASP A 5 12.50 -27.35 24.30
C ASP A 5 12.85 -26.05 23.56
N PHE A 6 14.09 -25.92 23.05
CA PHE A 6 14.45 -24.79 22.17
C PHE A 6 13.57 -24.70 20.91
N ASN A 7 13.25 -25.86 20.32
CA ASN A 7 12.43 -25.91 19.10
C ASN A 7 10.96 -25.52 19.39
N LYS A 8 10.41 -25.93 20.54
CA LYS A 8 9.06 -25.51 20.96
C LYS A 8 8.98 -24.01 21.25
N ASP A 9 9.95 -23.45 21.96
CA ASP A 9 9.98 -22.02 22.27
C ASP A 9 10.16 -21.16 21.00
N PHE A 10 10.98 -21.62 20.05
CA PHE A 10 11.13 -20.97 18.75
C PHE A 10 9.82 -21.01 17.94
N HIS A 11 9.18 -22.18 17.83
CA HIS A 11 7.90 -22.32 17.13
C HIS A 11 6.78 -21.49 17.77
N LEU A 12 6.73 -21.42 19.10
CA LEU A 12 5.75 -20.59 19.82
C LEU A 12 5.96 -19.10 19.54
N LYS A 13 7.20 -18.60 19.61
CA LYS A 13 7.53 -17.21 19.27
C LYS A 13 7.18 -16.89 17.82
N LEU A 14 7.55 -17.76 16.89
CA LEU A 14 7.25 -17.58 15.47
C LEU A 14 5.73 -17.56 15.21
N SER A 15 4.97 -18.45 15.85
CA SER A 15 3.50 -18.46 15.74
C SER A 15 2.84 -17.20 16.31
N ALA A 16 3.41 -16.63 17.38
CA ALA A 16 2.93 -15.39 17.97
C ALA A 16 3.21 -14.19 17.05
N GLU A 17 4.38 -14.15 16.41
CA GLU A 17 4.72 -13.12 15.42
C GLU A 17 3.82 -13.19 14.18
N PHE A 18 3.57 -14.39 13.63
CA PHE A 18 2.62 -14.54 12.52
C PHE A 18 1.22 -14.04 12.90
N LYS A 19 0.72 -14.43 14.08
CA LYS A 19 -0.57 -13.95 14.57
C LYS A 19 -0.60 -12.43 14.74
N ARG A 20 0.50 -11.82 15.17
CA ARG A 20 0.62 -10.36 15.31
C ARG A 20 0.56 -9.68 13.94
N ILE A 21 1.28 -10.20 12.95
CA ILE A 21 1.27 -9.69 11.57
C ILE A 21 -0.13 -9.80 10.97
N ASP A 22 -0.80 -10.95 11.12
CA ASP A 22 -2.17 -11.15 10.63
C ASP A 22 -3.14 -10.16 11.27
N GLN A 23 -3.03 -9.93 12.58
CA GLN A 23 -3.85 -8.95 13.28
C GLN A 23 -3.60 -7.52 12.80
N LEU A 24 -2.35 -7.14 12.56
CA LEU A 24 -1.99 -5.83 12.03
C LEU A 24 -2.52 -5.66 10.61
N PHE A 25 -2.34 -6.67 9.77
CA PHE A 25 -2.85 -6.72 8.39
C PHE A 25 -4.35 -6.51 8.34
N GLU A 26 -5.10 -7.25 9.15
CA GLU A 26 -6.55 -7.11 9.22
C GLU A 26 -6.99 -5.73 9.73
N GLN A 27 -6.33 -5.19 10.75
CA GLN A 27 -6.65 -3.87 11.29
C GLN A 27 -6.39 -2.78 10.25
N PHE A 28 -5.23 -2.83 9.58
CA PHE A 28 -4.88 -1.92 8.50
C PHE A 28 -5.92 -1.99 7.38
N HIS A 29 -6.24 -3.20 6.88
CA HIS A 29 -7.21 -3.37 5.79
C HIS A 29 -8.58 -2.80 6.13
N ARG A 30 -9.12 -3.13 7.31
CA ARG A 30 -10.43 -2.63 7.73
C ARG A 30 -10.45 -1.11 7.83
N HIS A 31 -9.43 -0.53 8.45
CA HIS A 31 -9.36 0.92 8.63
C HIS A 31 -9.15 1.64 7.30
N PHE A 32 -8.23 1.14 6.47
CA PHE A 32 -7.96 1.65 5.13
C PHE A 32 -9.20 1.67 4.25
N ILE A 33 -9.89 0.53 4.12
CA ILE A 33 -11.10 0.44 3.29
C ILE A 33 -12.17 1.42 3.80
N ARG A 34 -12.36 1.51 5.12
CA ARG A 34 -13.33 2.45 5.70
C ARG A 34 -13.04 3.90 5.31
N GLU A 35 -11.80 4.36 5.51
CA GLU A 35 -11.43 5.76 5.22
C GLU A 35 -11.51 6.08 3.73
N GLN A 36 -11.10 5.14 2.86
CA GLN A 36 -11.22 5.32 1.41
C GLN A 36 -12.67 5.32 0.94
N LEU A 37 -13.55 4.51 1.55
CA LEU A 37 -14.99 4.55 1.27
C LEU A 37 -15.62 5.88 1.69
N LEU A 38 -15.17 6.50 2.79
CA LEU A 38 -15.63 7.84 3.17
C LEU A 38 -15.31 8.86 2.08
N ILE A 39 -14.09 8.83 1.53
CA ILE A 39 -13.71 9.67 0.40
C ILE A 39 -14.57 9.35 -0.82
N ALA A 40 -14.70 8.07 -1.20
CA ALA A 40 -15.48 7.67 -2.38
C ALA A 40 -16.96 8.11 -2.30
N ASN A 41 -17.56 8.09 -1.11
CA ASN A 41 -18.95 8.54 -0.93
C ASN A 41 -19.14 10.05 -1.14
N GLU A 42 -18.08 10.85 -1.11
CA GLU A 42 -18.13 12.27 -1.44
C GLU A 42 -18.15 12.53 -2.95
N TYR A 43 -17.86 11.51 -3.77
CA TYR A 43 -17.81 11.59 -5.23
C TYR A 43 -18.94 10.75 -5.85
N SER A 44 -20.14 11.33 -5.97
CA SER A 44 -21.33 10.69 -6.53
C SER A 44 -21.14 10.13 -7.95
N ASP A 45 -20.20 10.70 -8.70
CA ASP A 45 -19.97 10.39 -10.11
C ASP A 45 -19.06 9.17 -10.32
N LEU A 46 -18.66 8.49 -9.23
CA LEU A 46 -17.90 7.25 -9.32
C LEU A 46 -18.67 6.12 -10.00
N ASN A 47 -20.02 6.13 -10.00
CA ASN A 47 -20.90 5.22 -10.75
C ASN A 47 -20.43 3.75 -10.83
N LEU A 48 -19.88 3.22 -9.75
CA LEU A 48 -19.31 1.88 -9.68
C LEU A 48 -20.11 0.98 -8.76
N PRO A 49 -20.32 -0.30 -9.12
CA PRO A 49 -20.89 -1.28 -8.22
C PRO A 49 -20.06 -1.37 -6.93
N LYS A 50 -20.75 -1.36 -5.78
CA LYS A 50 -20.12 -1.37 -4.45
C LYS A 50 -19.16 -2.55 -4.25
N ASP A 51 -19.45 -3.69 -4.86
CA ASP A 51 -18.62 -4.90 -4.74
C ASP A 51 -17.29 -4.76 -5.50
N GLU A 52 -17.30 -4.16 -6.70
CA GLU A 52 -16.07 -3.89 -7.46
C GLU A 52 -15.21 -2.83 -6.77
N LEU A 53 -15.82 -1.77 -6.24
CA LEU A 53 -15.09 -0.78 -5.44
C LEU A 53 -14.44 -1.42 -4.22
N ASN A 54 -15.17 -2.25 -3.47
CA ASN A 54 -14.63 -2.95 -2.30
C ASN A 54 -13.49 -3.91 -2.68
N LYS A 55 -13.60 -4.59 -3.81
CA LYS A 55 -12.55 -5.49 -4.31
C LYS A 55 -11.28 -4.72 -4.68
N ALA A 56 -11.42 -3.61 -5.40
CA ALA A 56 -10.30 -2.73 -5.74
C ALA A 56 -9.65 -2.13 -4.49
N LEU A 57 -10.44 -1.70 -3.50
CA LEU A 57 -9.92 -1.19 -2.23
C LEU A 57 -9.18 -2.24 -1.40
N LYS A 58 -9.64 -3.50 -1.40
CA LYS A 58 -8.92 -4.60 -0.75
C LYS A 58 -7.56 -4.84 -1.39
N GLN A 59 -7.48 -4.81 -2.72
CA GLN A 59 -6.21 -4.95 -3.43
C GLN A 59 -5.28 -3.78 -3.15
N TYR A 60 -5.82 -2.56 -3.16
CA TYR A 60 -5.03 -1.36 -2.87
C TYR A 60 -4.46 -1.38 -1.44
N ALA A 61 -5.27 -1.77 -0.45
CA ALA A 61 -4.82 -1.96 0.92
C ALA A 61 -3.69 -3.01 1.00
N ALA A 62 -3.86 -4.16 0.34
CA ALA A 62 -2.85 -5.22 0.36
C ALA A 62 -1.52 -4.75 -0.25
N HIS A 63 -1.57 -4.02 -1.36
CA HIS A 63 -0.39 -3.46 -1.99
C HIS A 63 0.35 -2.47 -1.08
N LEU A 64 -0.35 -1.56 -0.41
CA LEU A 64 0.28 -0.60 0.49
C LEU A 64 0.87 -1.27 1.74
N PHE A 65 0.14 -2.22 2.32
CA PHE A 65 0.65 -2.99 3.48
C PHE A 65 1.98 -3.66 3.14
N ASN A 66 2.03 -4.39 2.02
CA ASN A 66 3.23 -5.09 1.59
C ASN A 66 4.33 -4.12 1.14
N CYS A 67 3.95 -2.94 0.64
CA CYS A 67 4.90 -1.90 0.25
C CYS A 67 5.68 -1.35 1.45
N ALA A 68 5.04 -1.19 2.61
CA ALA A 68 5.71 -0.71 3.82
C ALA A 68 6.90 -1.59 4.19
N ASP A 69 6.64 -2.90 4.32
CA ASP A 69 7.64 -3.91 4.65
C ASP A 69 8.71 -4.01 3.54
N SER A 70 8.31 -4.08 2.28
CA SER A 70 9.25 -4.19 1.17
C SER A 70 10.17 -2.97 1.03
N VAL A 71 9.68 -1.76 1.30
CA VAL A 71 10.52 -0.56 1.22
C VAL A 71 11.45 -0.46 2.42
N ALA A 72 11.00 -0.82 3.63
CA ALA A 72 11.86 -0.89 4.79
C ALA A 72 13.02 -1.88 4.59
N ASP A 73 12.72 -3.09 4.14
CA ASP A 73 13.73 -4.10 3.82
C ASP A 73 14.73 -3.62 2.76
N LYS A 74 14.23 -2.97 1.69
CA LYS A 74 15.09 -2.41 0.66
C LYS A 74 15.97 -1.29 1.20
N ASP A 75 15.43 -0.37 2.00
CA ASP A 75 16.19 0.77 2.52
C ASP A 75 17.33 0.31 3.46
N GLU A 76 17.09 -0.72 4.26
CA GLU A 76 18.10 -1.32 5.13
C GLU A 76 19.18 -2.07 4.35
N ASN A 77 18.79 -2.85 3.33
CA ASN A 77 19.68 -3.83 2.71
C ASN A 77 20.29 -3.39 1.37
N TYR A 78 19.75 -2.37 0.70
CA TYR A 78 20.22 -1.94 -0.61
C TYR A 78 21.23 -0.81 -0.48
N ASN A 79 22.31 -0.87 -1.27
CA ASN A 79 23.18 0.28 -1.44
C ASN A 79 22.48 1.40 -2.24
N GLU A 80 23.05 2.61 -2.18
CA GLU A 80 22.49 3.80 -2.83
C GLU A 80 22.22 3.61 -4.33
N ILE A 81 23.14 2.94 -5.04
CA ILE A 81 23.00 2.69 -6.48
C ILE A 81 21.76 1.84 -6.76
N ARG A 82 21.56 0.78 -5.97
CA ARG A 82 20.41 -0.12 -6.14
C ARG A 82 19.10 0.57 -5.80
N LEU A 83 19.06 1.40 -4.74
CA LEU A 83 17.89 2.23 -4.42
C LEU A 83 17.57 3.22 -5.55
N ALA A 84 18.57 3.84 -6.16
CA ALA A 84 18.37 4.76 -7.28
C ALA A 84 17.77 4.05 -8.52
N LEU A 85 18.22 2.83 -8.83
CA LEU A 85 17.69 2.03 -9.93
C LEU A 85 16.22 1.60 -9.71
N GLU A 86 15.87 1.23 -8.48
CA GLU A 86 14.48 0.95 -8.07
C GLU A 86 13.62 2.21 -8.25
N LEU A 87 14.10 3.36 -7.76
CA LEU A 87 13.41 4.63 -7.86
C LEU A 87 13.18 5.06 -9.32
N GLU A 88 14.18 4.89 -10.19
CA GLU A 88 14.05 5.16 -11.62
C GLU A 88 12.99 4.25 -12.25
N SER A 89 13.03 2.96 -11.92
CA SER A 89 12.12 1.95 -12.48
C SER A 89 10.67 2.21 -12.09
N ILE A 90 10.39 2.45 -10.81
CA ILE A 90 9.04 2.77 -10.35
C ILE A 90 8.57 4.13 -10.87
N THR A 91 9.47 5.11 -11.02
CA THR A 91 9.13 6.42 -11.62
C THR A 91 8.70 6.25 -13.07
N ARG A 92 9.43 5.44 -13.86
CA ARG A 92 9.05 5.12 -15.24
C ARG A 92 7.69 4.41 -15.30
N ALA A 93 7.43 3.46 -14.41
CA ALA A 93 6.15 2.77 -14.34
C ALA A 93 4.99 3.73 -14.01
N THR A 94 5.17 4.57 -13.00
CA THR A 94 4.20 5.61 -12.58
C THR A 94 3.87 6.58 -13.71
N ASN A 95 4.88 6.99 -14.48
CA ASN A 95 4.71 7.96 -15.57
C ASN A 95 3.92 7.41 -16.77
N LYS A 96 3.71 6.09 -16.86
CA LYS A 96 2.88 5.48 -17.92
C LYS A 96 1.39 5.76 -17.74
N TYR A 97 0.93 6.03 -16.51
CA TYR A 97 -0.47 6.33 -16.28
C TYR A 97 -0.86 7.70 -16.88
N PRO A 98 -2.06 7.83 -17.46
CA PRO A 98 -2.55 9.09 -18.01
C PRO A 98 -2.47 10.26 -17.03
N LEU A 99 -2.21 11.47 -17.54
CA LEU A 99 -2.12 12.68 -16.71
C LEU A 99 -3.42 12.94 -15.94
N ARG A 100 -4.58 12.68 -16.58
CA ARG A 100 -5.90 12.82 -15.95
C ARG A 100 -6.08 12.01 -14.66
N PHE A 101 -5.39 10.88 -14.52
CA PHE A 101 -5.44 10.09 -13.27
C PHE A 101 -4.63 10.75 -12.16
N ARG A 102 -3.52 11.42 -12.51
CA ARG A 102 -2.63 12.11 -11.57
C ARG A 102 -3.20 13.44 -11.08
N GLU A 103 -3.99 14.11 -11.92
CA GLU A 103 -4.57 15.42 -11.64
C GLU A 103 -6.00 15.37 -11.06
N SER A 104 -6.60 14.18 -11.01
CA SER A 104 -7.91 13.98 -10.38
C SER A 104 -7.86 14.32 -8.89
N GLU A 105 -8.78 15.16 -8.43
CA GLU A 105 -8.93 15.51 -7.01
C GLU A 105 -9.19 14.24 -6.18
N PHE A 106 -10.06 13.34 -6.68
CA PHE A 106 -10.30 12.06 -6.03
C PHE A 106 -9.00 11.27 -5.86
N ALA A 107 -8.21 11.12 -6.93
CA ALA A 107 -6.94 10.41 -6.89
C ALA A 107 -5.93 11.03 -5.92
N GLN A 108 -5.91 12.36 -5.81
CA GLN A 108 -5.04 13.07 -4.86
C GLN A 108 -5.47 12.84 -3.42
N ARG A 109 -6.78 12.88 -3.14
CA ARG A 109 -7.32 12.65 -1.79
C ARG A 109 -7.14 11.21 -1.35
N THR A 110 -7.38 10.23 -2.22
CA THR A 110 -7.16 8.81 -1.91
C THR A 110 -5.68 8.53 -1.63
N HIS A 111 -4.78 9.08 -2.44
CA HIS A 111 -3.33 8.96 -2.24
C HIS A 111 -2.89 9.60 -0.92
N GLN A 112 -3.35 10.82 -0.65
CA GLN A 112 -3.01 11.53 0.59
C GLN A 112 -3.47 10.74 1.82
N LYS A 113 -4.72 10.25 1.82
CA LYS A 113 -5.24 9.42 2.92
C LYS A 113 -4.46 8.12 3.06
N ALA A 114 -4.11 7.46 1.94
CA ALA A 114 -3.33 6.24 1.96
C ALA A 114 -1.97 6.42 2.66
N LYS A 115 -1.27 7.51 2.37
CA LYS A 115 0.01 7.85 3.01
C LYS A 115 -0.14 8.14 4.49
N GLU A 116 -1.16 8.91 4.87
CA GLU A 116 -1.45 9.17 6.29
C GLU A 116 -1.65 7.87 7.07
N LEU A 117 -2.43 6.93 6.51
CA LEU A 117 -2.68 5.64 7.13
C LEU A 117 -1.43 4.75 7.19
N LEU A 118 -0.60 4.77 6.15
CA LEU A 118 0.68 4.06 6.17
C LEU A 118 1.55 4.51 7.35
N ILE A 119 1.74 5.82 7.54
CA ILE A 119 2.56 6.34 8.64
C ILE A 119 1.92 6.06 10.01
N GLN A 120 0.59 6.07 10.10
CA GLN A 120 -0.11 5.75 11.35
C GLN A 120 0.06 4.29 11.78
N PHE A 121 0.04 3.35 10.83
CA PHE A 121 0.15 1.92 11.11
C PHE A 121 1.59 1.42 11.16
N PHE A 122 2.50 2.08 10.45
CA PHE A 122 3.93 1.76 10.35
C PHE A 122 4.78 2.99 10.68
N PRO A 123 4.79 3.44 11.95
CA PRO A 123 5.52 4.63 12.37
C PRO A 123 7.03 4.55 12.11
N GLU A 124 7.60 3.34 12.07
CA GLU A 124 9.00 3.06 11.70
C GLU A 124 9.36 3.55 10.30
N LEU A 125 8.39 3.73 9.40
CA LEU A 125 8.64 4.33 8.09
C LEU A 125 9.16 5.77 8.20
N MET A 126 9.01 6.41 9.36
CA MET A 126 9.58 7.72 9.62
C MET A 126 11.11 7.72 9.77
N GLU A 127 11.71 6.54 9.95
CA GLU A 127 13.15 6.35 10.15
C GLU A 127 13.89 6.01 8.83
N LEU A 128 13.17 5.88 7.71
CA LEU A 128 13.75 5.60 6.40
C LEU A 128 14.78 6.65 5.99
N SER A 129 15.75 6.24 5.18
CA SER A 129 16.64 7.15 4.49
C SER A 129 15.86 8.05 3.52
N ALA A 130 16.48 9.15 3.07
CA ALA A 130 15.88 10.03 2.07
C ALA A 130 15.49 9.29 0.78
N ASN A 131 16.25 8.26 0.39
CA ASN A 131 15.93 7.45 -0.78
C ASN A 131 14.81 6.44 -0.47
N GLY A 132 14.80 5.83 0.72
CA GLY A 132 13.70 4.99 1.19
C GLY A 132 12.36 5.71 1.20
N PHE A 133 12.32 6.94 1.74
CA PHE A 133 11.12 7.78 1.70
C PHE A 133 10.64 8.10 0.27
N ARG A 134 11.57 8.45 -0.62
CA ARG A 134 11.23 8.71 -2.04
C ARG A 134 10.67 7.45 -2.70
N LEU A 135 11.23 6.29 -2.36
CA LEU A 135 10.79 5.00 -2.88
C LEU A 135 9.37 4.67 -2.37
N LEU A 136 9.11 4.85 -1.07
CA LEU A 136 7.79 4.69 -0.46
C LEU A 136 6.74 5.59 -1.12
N GLU A 137 7.04 6.88 -1.32
CA GLU A 137 6.13 7.82 -2.00
C GLU A 137 5.81 7.34 -3.42
N LYS A 138 6.82 6.91 -4.18
CA LYS A 138 6.62 6.48 -5.57
C LYS A 138 5.83 5.18 -5.69
N PHE A 139 6.10 4.19 -4.84
CA PHE A 139 5.27 2.98 -4.82
C PHE A 139 3.83 3.27 -4.38
N SER A 140 3.66 4.10 -3.33
CA SER A 140 2.32 4.49 -2.87
C SER A 140 1.52 5.19 -3.98
N LEU A 141 2.18 6.10 -4.72
CA LEU A 141 1.58 6.77 -5.86
C LEU A 141 1.27 5.81 -7.00
N PHE A 142 2.18 4.88 -7.32
CA PHE A 142 1.96 3.86 -8.33
C PHE A 142 0.71 3.03 -8.01
N TYR A 143 0.59 2.52 -6.79
CA TYR A 143 -0.58 1.72 -6.39
C TYR A 143 -1.88 2.54 -6.33
N ASN A 144 -1.80 3.83 -6.00
CA ASN A 144 -2.96 4.72 -6.13
C ASN A 144 -3.40 4.85 -7.59
N LEU A 145 -2.47 5.09 -8.52
CA LEU A 145 -2.80 5.24 -9.94
C LEU A 145 -3.32 3.94 -10.55
N ASP A 146 -2.79 2.80 -10.10
CA ASP A 146 -3.30 1.47 -10.46
C ASP A 146 -4.75 1.28 -10.00
N PHE A 147 -5.05 1.61 -8.73
CA PHE A 147 -6.40 1.63 -8.21
C PHE A 147 -7.34 2.52 -9.05
N ILE A 148 -6.93 3.75 -9.38
CA ILE A 148 -7.72 4.66 -10.21
C ILE A 148 -7.94 4.10 -11.62
N SER A 149 -6.93 3.46 -12.22
CA SER A 149 -7.07 2.81 -13.53
C SER A 149 -8.14 1.72 -13.52
N VAL A 150 -8.12 0.86 -12.50
CA VAL A 150 -9.12 -0.20 -12.33
C VAL A 150 -10.53 0.37 -12.19
N LEU A 151 -10.70 1.49 -11.48
CA LEU A 151 -12.01 2.14 -11.36
C LEU A 151 -12.50 2.67 -12.71
N GLU A 152 -11.63 3.29 -13.48
CA GLU A 152 -11.99 3.88 -14.78
C GLU A 152 -12.29 2.81 -15.84
N GLU A 153 -11.54 1.71 -15.86
CA GLU A 153 -11.83 0.56 -16.73
C GLU A 153 -13.21 -0.04 -16.42
N ASN A 154 -13.55 -0.19 -15.14
CA ASN A 154 -14.84 -0.73 -14.72
C ASN A 154 -16.01 0.21 -15.01
N LYS A 155 -15.81 1.53 -15.04
CA LYS A 155 -16.85 2.48 -15.52
C LYS A 155 -17.16 2.23 -17.00
N THR A 156 -16.12 2.12 -17.84
CA THR A 156 -16.29 1.91 -19.29
C THR A 156 -16.87 0.53 -19.65
N ALA A 157 -16.86 -0.43 -18.73
CA ALA A 157 -17.45 -1.75 -18.93
C ALA A 157 -18.98 -1.78 -18.68
N ILE A 158 -19.54 -0.73 -18.07
CA ILE A 158 -20.96 -0.61 -17.73
C ILE A 158 -21.72 0.25 -18.75
N ASP A 159 -21.00 1.09 -19.51
CA ASP A 159 -21.51 1.86 -20.65
C ASP A 159 -21.60 1.01 -21.94
#